data_AF-A0AAW2NJS4-F1
#
_entry.id   AF-A0AAW2NJS4-F1
#
_cell.length_a   1.000
_cell.length_b   1.000
_cell.length_c   1.000
_cell.angle_alpha   90.00
_cell.angle_beta   90.00
_cell.angle_gamma   90.00
#
_symmetry.space_group_name_H-M   'P 1'
#
loop_
_entity.id
_entity.type
_entity.pdbx_description
1 polymer ?
#
loop_
_entity_poly.entity_id
_entity_poly.type
_entity_poly.pdbx_seq_one_letter_code
_entity_poly.pdbx_strand_id
1 'polypeptide(L)'
;MTREFRNVGYELSDEQQVLAILRLLPKQIWGHMKLVLTHNEKIKTFDNAVSHLKLEAGRREFECAQQVTLVAHANQHTPHKSKNWHKPTNA
;
A
#
# COMPACT_ATOMS: atom_id res chain seq x y z
N MET A 1 -8.67 10.58 23.01
CA MET A 1 -7.27 10.87 22.63
C MET A 1 -7.11 12.30 22.07
N THR A 2 -7.97 13.24 22.48
CA THR A 2 -8.19 14.52 21.76
C THR A 2 -7.84 15.76 22.60
N ARG A 3 -7.26 15.57 23.79
CA ARG A 3 -7.03 16.66 24.77
C ARG A 3 -5.67 17.36 24.65
N GLU A 4 -4.75 16.87 23.82
CA GLU A 4 -3.35 17.34 23.82
C GLU A 4 -3.06 18.51 22.85
N PHE A 5 -4.03 18.95 22.03
CA PHE A 5 -3.83 20.05 21.08
C PHE A 5 -4.32 21.42 21.57
N ARG A 6 -4.77 21.53 22.82
CA ARG A 6 -5.24 22.79 23.39
C ARG A 6 -4.08 23.54 24.05
N ASN A 7 -3.22 24.18 23.26
CA ASN A 7 -2.23 25.11 23.78
C ASN A 7 -2.54 26.54 23.28
N VAL A 8 -2.91 27.40 24.23
CA VAL A 8 -2.91 28.88 24.22
C VAL A 8 -3.41 29.57 22.93
N GLY A 9 -4.72 29.85 22.87
CA GLY A 9 -5.28 30.98 22.12
C GLY A 9 -5.46 30.84 20.60
N TYR A 10 -5.03 29.74 19.98
CA TYR A 10 -5.29 29.46 18.56
C TYR A 10 -5.96 28.09 18.41
N GLU A 11 -7.27 28.08 18.19
CA GLU A 11 -8.00 26.86 17.85
C GLU A 11 -7.57 26.43 16.43
N LEU A 12 -6.72 25.41 16.34
CA LEU A 12 -6.39 24.79 15.05
C LEU A 12 -7.67 24.18 14.47
N SER A 13 -7.89 24.36 13.16
CA SER A 13 -8.98 23.64 12.49
C SER A 13 -8.71 22.13 12.50
N ASP A 14 -9.77 21.32 12.41
CA ASP A 14 -9.65 19.86 12.34
C ASP A 14 -8.64 19.42 11.27
N GLU A 15 -8.65 20.09 10.12
CA GLU A 15 -7.72 19.84 9.02
C GLU A 15 -6.26 20.11 9.42
N GLN A 16 -6.01 21.23 10.10
CA GLN A 16 -4.67 21.55 10.60
C GLN A 16 -4.20 20.54 11.64
N GLN A 17 -5.09 20.10 12.53
CA GLN A 17 -4.76 19.09 13.55
C GLN A 17 -4.46 17.74 12.90
N VAL A 18 -5.27 17.30 11.94
CA VAL A 18 -5.06 16.06 11.18
C VAL A 18 -3.72 16.12 10.45
N LEU A 19 -3.44 17.19 9.72
CA LEU A 19 -2.16 17.37 9.00
C LEU A 19 -0.96 17.38 9.94
N ALA A 20 -1.07 18.02 11.11
CA ALA A 20 -0.01 18.02 12.12
C ALA A 20 0.29 16.60 12.60
N ILE A 21 -0.74 15.82 12.93
CA ILE A 21 -0.56 14.42 13.36
C ILE A 21 0.02 13.57 12.24
N LEU A 22 -0.52 13.67 11.01
CA LEU A 22 -0.02 12.93 9.86
C LEU A 22 1.47 13.20 9.59
N ARG A 23 1.91 14.46 9.74
CA ARG A 23 3.32 14.84 9.61
C ARG A 23 4.22 14.28 10.70
N LEU A 24 3.70 13.97 11.88
CA LEU A 24 4.44 13.37 12.98
C LEU A 24 4.59 11.84 12.87
N LEU A 25 3.79 11.19 12.00
CA LEU A 25 3.85 9.73 11.85
C LEU A 25 5.24 9.22 11.41
N PRO A 26 5.74 8.10 11.96
CA PRO A 26 7.04 7.53 11.59
C PRO A 26 7.13 7.18 10.10
N LYS A 27 8.15 7.68 9.40
CA LYS A 27 8.33 7.46 7.95
C LYS A 27 8.54 5.99 7.59
N GLN A 28 9.12 5.20 8.49
CA GLN A 28 9.46 3.79 8.27
C GLN A 28 8.21 2.91 8.13
N ILE A 29 7.14 3.24 8.87
CA ILE A 29 5.89 2.48 8.88
C ILE A 29 4.87 3.12 7.94
N TRP A 30 4.80 4.45 7.95
CA TRP A 30 3.77 5.20 7.22
C TRP A 30 4.18 5.66 5.84
N GLY A 31 5.46 5.55 5.46
CA GLY A 31 6.06 5.91 4.17
C GLY A 31 5.13 6.55 3.13
N HIS A 32 4.65 5.74 2.20
CA HIS A 32 3.73 6.14 1.12
C HIS A 32 2.39 6.70 1.64
N MET A 33 1.82 6.08 2.68
CA MET A 33 0.50 6.47 3.22
C MET A 33 0.55 7.90 3.75
N LYS A 34 1.67 8.29 4.35
CA LYS A 34 1.88 9.63 4.86
C LYS A 34 1.78 10.67 3.74
N LEU A 35 2.44 10.43 2.59
CA LEU A 35 2.34 11.30 1.41
C LEU A 35 0.90 11.40 0.90
N VAL A 36 0.24 10.26 0.70
CA VAL A 36 -1.14 10.20 0.21
C VAL A 36 -2.09 10.96 1.14
N LEU A 37 -1.94 10.80 2.45
CA LEU A 37 -2.80 11.45 3.43
C LEU A 37 -2.52 12.96 3.57
N THR A 38 -1.26 13.40 3.46
CA THR A 38 -0.90 14.83 3.62
C THR A 38 -1.18 15.70 2.40
N HIS A 39 -1.28 15.11 1.21
CA HIS A 39 -1.51 15.85 -0.04
C HIS A 39 -2.95 15.77 -0.55
N ASN A 40 -3.82 15.01 0.13
CA ASN A 40 -5.20 14.84 -0.29
C ASN A 40 -6.11 15.89 0.36
N GLU A 41 -6.54 16.88 -0.41
CA GLU A 41 -7.42 17.98 0.04
C GLU A 41 -8.79 17.53 0.56
N LYS A 42 -9.18 16.27 0.30
CA LYS A 42 -10.42 15.68 0.83
C LYS A 42 -10.26 15.21 2.28
N ILE A 43 -9.04 15.11 2.79
CA ILE A 43 -8.74 14.64 4.14
C ILE A 43 -8.67 15.83 5.08
N LYS A 44 -9.85 16.22 5.57
CA LYS A 44 -10.03 17.34 6.50
C LYS A 44 -10.26 16.89 7.95
N THR A 45 -10.63 15.64 8.15
CA THR A 45 -10.96 15.07 9.47
C THR A 45 -10.29 13.71 9.64
N PHE A 46 -10.20 13.23 10.89
CA PHE A 46 -9.68 11.90 11.18
C PHE A 46 -10.55 10.80 10.55
N ASP A 47 -11.87 10.98 10.48
CA ASP A 47 -12.76 10.00 9.85
C ASP A 47 -12.48 9.84 8.35
N ASN A 48 -12.18 10.96 7.66
CA ASN A 48 -11.77 10.91 6.26
C ASN A 48 -10.43 10.19 6.10
N ALA A 49 -9.47 10.45 7.00
CA ALA A 49 -8.17 9.77 6.99
C ALA A 49 -8.30 8.26 7.23
N VAL A 50 -9.10 7.85 8.22
CA VAL A 50 -9.36 6.43 8.54
C VAL A 50 -10.06 5.74 7.37
N SER A 51 -11.07 6.37 6.79
CA SER A 51 -11.80 5.81 5.64
C SER A 51 -10.88 5.62 4.43
N HIS A 52 -10.01 6.59 4.15
CA HIS A 52 -9.03 6.47 3.07
C HIS A 52 -8.02 5.36 3.32
N LEU A 53 -7.55 5.19 4.55
CA LEU A 53 -6.65 4.10 4.94
C LEU A 53 -7.27 2.72 4.74
N LYS A 54 -8.56 2.55 5.05
CA LYS A 54 -9.27 1.29 4.81
C LYS A 54 -9.33 0.95 3.32
N LEU A 55 -9.59 1.94 2.48
CA LEU A 55 -9.62 1.76 1.02
C LEU A 55 -8.24 1.41 0.45
N GLU A 56 -7.19 2.09 0.90
CA GLU A 56 -5.81 1.80 0.49
C GLU A 56 -5.35 0.40 0.94
N ALA A 57 -5.77 -0.05 2.12
CA ALA A 57 -5.50 -1.41 2.58
C ALA A 57 -6.17 -2.45 1.68
N GLY A 58 -7.47 -2.27 1.38
CA GLY A 58 -8.19 -3.17 0.48
C GLY A 58 -7.63 -3.18 -0.95
N ARG A 59 -7.17 -2.03 -1.45
CA ARG A 59 -6.49 -1.96 -2.76
C ARG A 59 -5.22 -2.81 -2.78
N ARG A 60 -4.39 -2.71 -1.74
CA ARG A 60 -3.14 -3.47 -1.64
C ARG A 60 -3.38 -4.98 -1.53
N GLU A 61 -4.41 -5.40 -0.81
CA GLU A 61 -4.82 -6.81 -0.74
C GLU A 61 -5.24 -7.34 -2.12
N PHE A 62 -6.06 -6.58 -2.84
CA PHE A 62 -6.49 -6.93 -4.19
C PHE A 62 -5.33 -6.97 -5.19
N GLU A 63 -4.40 -6.00 -5.14
CA GLU A 63 -3.18 -6.01 -5.95
C GLU A 63 -2.30 -7.21 -5.64
N CYS A 64 -2.13 -7.57 -4.37
CA CYS A 64 -1.36 -8.75 -3.96
C CYS A 64 -1.99 -10.04 -4.50
N ALA A 65 -3.32 -10.19 -4.41
CA ALA A 65 -4.05 -11.34 -4.95
C ALA A 65 -3.89 -11.45 -6.48
N GLN A 66 -3.93 -10.32 -7.20
CA GLN A 66 -3.69 -10.29 -8.64
C GLN A 66 -2.25 -10.71 -9.00
N GLN A 67 -1.26 -10.21 -8.27
CA GLN A 67 0.14 -10.60 -8.48
C GLN A 67 0.35 -12.09 -8.23
N VAL A 68 -0.24 -12.66 -7.17
CA VAL A 68 -0.18 -14.10 -6.89
C VAL A 68 -0.79 -14.90 -8.05
N THR A 69 -1.94 -14.47 -8.57
CA THR A 69 -2.60 -15.13 -9.72
C THR A 69 -1.74 -15.06 -10.98
N LEU A 70 -1.13 -13.91 -11.27
CA LEU A 70 -0.23 -13.71 -12.41
C LEU A 70 1.01 -14.61 -12.32
N VAL A 71 1.64 -14.68 -11.14
CA VAL A 71 2.80 -15.55 -10.90
C VAL A 71 2.41 -17.03 -11.05
N ALA A 72 1.25 -17.43 -10.55
CA ALA A 72 0.74 -18.79 -10.71
C ALA A 72 0.53 -19.15 -12.19
N HIS A 73 -0.07 -18.26 -12.99
CA HIS A 73 -0.21 -18.43 -14.44
C HIS A 73 1.13 -18.46 -15.17
N ALA A 74 2.09 -17.61 -14.80
CA ALA A 74 3.42 -17.61 -15.39
C ALA A 74 4.17 -18.95 -15.16
N ASN A 75 4.01 -19.53 -13.97
CA ASN A 75 4.64 -20.80 -13.62
C ASN A 75 3.99 -22.02 -14.29
N GLN A 76 2.71 -21.94 -14.71
CA GLN A 76 2.04 -22.99 -15.47
C GLN A 76 2.54 -23.10 -16.92
N HIS A 77 3.17 -22.05 -17.47
CA HIS A 77 3.69 -22.04 -18.85
C HIS A 77 5.09 -22.67 -19.02
N THR A 78 5.63 -23.38 -18.02
CA THR A 78 6.83 -24.21 -18.21
C THR A 78 6.49 -25.68 -17.98
N PRO A 79 6.32 -26.45 -19.07
CA PRO A 79 7.38 -27.40 -19.39
C PRO A 79 7.51 -27.68 -20.90
N HIS A 80 8.72 -27.62 -21.45
CA HIS A 80 9.09 -28.57 -22.50
C HIS A 80 10.53 -29.03 -22.31
N LYS A 81 10.65 -30.24 -21.76
CA LYS A 81 11.91 -30.98 -21.63
C LYS A 81 12.65 -30.98 -22.98
N SER A 82 13.94 -30.63 -22.96
CA SER A 82 14.81 -30.87 -24.10
C SER A 82 14.80 -32.36 -24.43
N LYS A 83 14.41 -32.70 -25.65
CA LYS A 83 14.47 -34.08 -26.14
C LYS A 83 15.91 -34.34 -26.57
N ASN A 84 16.69 -35.03 -25.74
CA ASN A 84 17.98 -35.58 -26.12
C ASN A 84 17.80 -36.54 -27.31
N TRP A 85 18.33 -36.18 -28.47
CA TRP A 85 18.50 -37.08 -29.60
C TRP A 85 19.99 -37.36 -29.78
N HIS A 86 20.45 -38.48 -29.25
CA HIS A 86 21.61 -39.18 -29.81
C HIS A 86 21.34 -40.68 -29.76
N LYS A 87 21.13 -41.26 -30.94
CA LYS A 87 21.38 -42.68 -31.19
C LYS A 87 22.46 -42.74 -32.28
N PRO A 88 23.63 -43.33 -32.05
CA PRO A 88 24.41 -43.91 -33.12
C PRO A 88 23.98 -45.37 -33.28
N THR A 89 23.58 -45.67 -34.51
CA THR A 89 23.19 -46.97 -35.04
C THR A 89 24.39 -47.92 -35.04
N ASN A 90 24.14 -49.19 -34.73
CA ASN A 90 25.06 -50.32 -34.90
C ASN A 90 25.34 -50.54 -36.40
N ALA A 91 26.62 -50.62 -36.80
CA ALA A 91 27.13 -51.37 -37.95
C ALA A 91 28.63 -51.60 -37.78
#